data_AF-A0A3B1BEV4-F1
#
_entry.id   AF-A0A3B1BEV4-F1
#
_cell.length_a   1.000
_cell.length_b   1.000
_cell.length_c   1.000
_cell.angle_alpha   90.00
_cell.angle_beta   90.00
_cell.angle_gamma   90.00
#
_symmetry.space_group_name_H-M   'P 1'
#
loop_
_entity.id
_entity.type
_entity.pdbx_description
1 polymer ?
#
loop_
_entity_poly.entity_id
_entity_poly.type
_entity_poly.pdbx_seq_one_letter_code
_entity_poly.pdbx_strand_id
1 'polypeptide(L)'
;MKVSSVNDLKSIVSACADVGDQVTVTDAKAFRGAPIDRLVYNAVFADSREVRGTARWMIKSAGLSLGVWPASIQGLYEAMGRGDVRGYTVPAVNIRGMSYDVARALLRAAVKNGAGAFIFEIAKSEIGYTYQRPAEYTAVMLAGAIKEGHVGPLFIQGDHFQVNAKKYAENPEKEVNGLKELIGEAVGAGFYNIDIDTSTLVDLSRPELMEQQRLNYEVGAELTAHVRSVEPAGVTVSVGGEIGEVGEKNSTVQELEAYMEGYLAAIKSKGIEKGISKVSVQTGTSHGGVPLPDGSIAKVALDFDTLDKLGEMARAKYGVSGAVQHGASTLPDEMFDKFPDVNTSEIHLATGFQNMTYDSKHFPADLKDRIYKELYEKFGSEKKEGQTEEQFIYKTRKKGFGLAKEEIWTLPEETRRAIGAELEAKFDLLFNKLNAVNNRGDVKTYVNSARIAPDPAQEVAGA
;
A
#
# COMPACT_ATOMS: atom_id res chain seq x y z
N MET A 1 0.19 -25.93 13.22
CA MET A 1 0.44 -24.52 12.83
C MET A 1 -0.70 -23.63 13.28
N LYS A 2 -1.96 -23.99 13.02
CA LYS A 2 -3.13 -23.39 13.70
C LYS A 2 -3.18 -23.81 15.17
N VAL A 3 -3.65 -22.92 16.03
CA VAL A 3 -4.01 -23.23 17.41
C VAL A 3 -5.51 -23.10 17.62
N SER A 4 -6.04 -23.75 18.65
CA SER A 4 -7.48 -23.86 18.87
C SER A 4 -8.02 -22.87 19.91
N SER A 5 -7.14 -22.26 20.70
CA SER A 5 -7.54 -21.35 21.79
C SER A 5 -6.59 -20.17 21.99
N VAL A 6 -7.07 -19.13 22.68
CA VAL A 6 -6.25 -18.00 23.13
C VAL A 6 -5.15 -18.44 24.11
N ASN A 7 -5.39 -19.48 24.93
CA ASN A 7 -4.37 -20.00 25.85
C ASN A 7 -3.20 -20.64 25.10
N ASP A 8 -3.47 -21.28 23.96
CA ASP A 8 -2.41 -21.80 23.09
C ASP A 8 -1.57 -20.66 22.52
N LEU A 9 -2.18 -19.53 22.12
CA LEU A 9 -1.44 -18.34 21.67
C LEU A 9 -0.52 -17.78 22.77
N LYS A 10 -1.02 -17.67 24.00
CA LYS A 10 -0.20 -17.23 25.14
C LYS A 10 0.97 -18.17 25.39
N SER A 11 0.74 -19.48 25.24
CA SER A 11 1.78 -20.49 25.38
C SER A 11 2.91 -20.34 24.35
N ILE A 12 2.60 -19.89 23.12
CA ILE A 12 3.60 -19.64 22.05
C ILE A 12 4.69 -18.65 22.50
N VAL A 13 4.30 -17.63 23.26
CA VAL A 13 5.20 -16.52 23.63
C VAL A 13 5.68 -16.58 25.07
N SER A 14 5.14 -17.46 25.90
CA SER A 14 5.36 -17.52 27.35
C SER A 14 6.83 -17.53 27.81
N ALA A 15 7.76 -18.02 26.98
CA ALA A 15 9.19 -18.03 27.28
C ALA A 15 9.92 -16.70 26.95
N CYS A 16 9.26 -15.76 26.27
CA CYS A 16 9.89 -14.56 25.71
C CYS A 16 9.03 -13.28 25.79
N ALA A 17 7.81 -13.36 26.32
CA ALA A 17 6.94 -12.22 26.55
C ALA A 17 5.93 -12.47 27.67
N ASP A 18 5.58 -11.41 28.38
CA ASP A 18 4.50 -11.36 29.36
C ASP A 18 3.24 -10.80 28.70
N VAL A 19 2.11 -11.50 28.84
CA VAL A 19 0.82 -11.14 28.23
C VAL A 19 -0.15 -10.69 29.31
N GLY A 20 -0.28 -9.37 29.51
CA GLY A 20 -1.27 -8.73 30.37
C GLY A 20 -2.26 -7.89 29.55
N ASP A 21 -2.55 -6.67 30.01
CA ASP A 21 -3.32 -5.67 29.24
C ASP A 21 -2.57 -5.21 27.97
N GLN A 22 -1.25 -5.39 27.97
CA GLN A 22 -0.35 -5.28 26.83
C GLN A 22 0.63 -6.45 26.83
N VAL A 23 1.23 -6.73 25.68
CA VAL A 23 2.34 -7.68 25.52
C VAL A 23 3.66 -6.96 25.74
N THR A 24 4.41 -7.37 26.76
CA THR A 24 5.78 -6.91 27.02
C THR A 24 6.76 -8.00 26.61
N VAL A 25 7.64 -7.72 25.65
CA VAL A 25 8.63 -8.70 25.17
C VAL A 25 9.85 -8.69 26.07
N THR A 26 10.12 -9.80 26.74
CA THR A 26 11.24 -9.97 27.70
C THR A 26 12.51 -10.51 27.04
N ASP A 27 12.39 -11.24 25.93
CA ASP A 27 13.50 -11.66 25.08
C ASP A 27 13.18 -11.40 23.60
N ALA A 28 13.68 -10.28 23.08
CA ALA A 28 13.46 -9.89 21.69
C ALA A 28 14.05 -10.90 20.68
N LYS A 29 15.16 -11.55 20.99
CA LYS A 29 15.80 -12.51 20.09
C LYS A 29 14.97 -13.79 20.00
N ALA A 30 14.51 -14.30 21.13
CA ALA A 30 13.64 -15.47 21.17
C ALA A 30 12.28 -15.18 20.50
N PHE A 31 11.68 -14.02 20.76
CA PHE A 31 10.39 -13.63 20.18
C PHE A 31 10.42 -13.55 18.64
N ARG A 32 11.52 -13.02 18.08
CA ARG A 32 11.78 -12.96 16.63
C ARG A 32 12.00 -14.34 15.99
N GLY A 33 12.15 -15.40 16.77
CA GLY A 33 12.27 -16.77 16.29
C GLY A 33 10.93 -17.36 15.83
N ALA A 34 10.66 -18.61 16.23
CA ALA A 34 9.42 -19.31 15.96
C ALA A 34 8.14 -18.63 16.53
N PRO A 35 8.16 -17.91 17.67
CA PRO A 35 6.95 -17.31 18.23
C PRO A 35 6.23 -16.35 17.27
N ILE A 36 6.94 -15.37 16.68
CA ILE A 36 6.32 -14.42 15.75
C ILE A 36 5.79 -15.11 14.48
N ASP A 37 6.50 -16.13 13.97
CA ASP A 37 6.07 -16.90 12.80
C ASP A 37 4.75 -17.66 13.08
N ARG A 38 4.61 -18.20 14.29
CA ARG A 38 3.37 -18.87 14.71
C ARG A 38 2.25 -17.88 14.97
N LEU A 39 2.53 -16.72 15.56
CA LEU A 39 1.52 -15.68 15.78
C LEU A 39 0.95 -15.17 14.46
N VAL A 40 1.81 -14.79 13.50
CA VAL A 40 1.36 -14.23 12.22
C VAL A 40 0.57 -15.26 11.41
N TYR A 41 0.98 -16.53 11.42
CA TYR A 41 0.21 -17.58 10.78
C TYR A 41 -1.20 -17.71 11.39
N ASN A 42 -1.33 -17.64 12.72
CA ASN A 42 -2.63 -17.68 13.38
C ASN A 42 -3.44 -16.38 13.23
N ALA A 43 -2.79 -15.23 13.06
CA ALA A 43 -3.45 -13.96 12.75
C ALA A 43 -4.18 -13.98 11.40
N VAL A 44 -3.71 -14.80 10.47
CA VAL A 44 -4.28 -14.95 9.12
C VAL A 44 -5.22 -16.15 9.03
N PHE A 45 -4.78 -17.33 9.46
CA PHE A 45 -5.43 -18.61 9.09
C PHE A 45 -6.13 -19.36 10.24
N ALA A 46 -6.06 -18.89 11.49
CA ALA A 46 -6.78 -19.60 12.55
C ALA A 46 -8.30 -19.60 12.29
N ASP A 47 -8.95 -20.73 12.56
CA ASP A 47 -10.38 -20.89 12.24
C ASP A 47 -11.26 -20.03 13.16
N SER A 48 -10.81 -19.80 14.40
CA SER A 48 -11.50 -18.93 15.35
C SER A 48 -11.19 -17.46 15.09
N ARG A 49 -12.26 -16.66 14.95
CA ARG A 49 -12.20 -15.19 14.93
C ARG A 49 -11.48 -14.62 16.14
N GLU A 50 -11.75 -15.18 17.33
CA GLU A 50 -11.12 -14.76 18.58
C GLU A 50 -9.61 -15.02 18.57
N VAL A 51 -9.17 -16.18 18.05
CA VAL A 51 -7.75 -16.51 17.92
C VAL A 51 -7.07 -15.59 16.91
N ARG A 52 -7.69 -15.33 15.75
CA ARG A 52 -7.14 -14.38 14.75
C ARG A 52 -6.99 -12.99 15.34
N GLY A 53 -8.04 -12.44 15.94
CA GLY A 53 -8.02 -11.12 16.56
C GLY A 53 -6.99 -11.01 17.70
N THR A 54 -6.94 -12.01 18.58
CA THR A 54 -5.97 -12.02 19.68
C THR A 54 -4.53 -12.10 19.16
N ALA A 55 -4.26 -12.91 18.14
CA ALA A 55 -2.92 -12.97 17.54
C ALA A 55 -2.51 -11.63 16.91
N ARG A 56 -3.44 -10.93 16.23
CA ARG A 56 -3.20 -9.59 15.68
C ARG A 56 -2.92 -8.58 16.78
N TRP A 57 -3.72 -8.57 17.84
CA TRP A 57 -3.49 -7.73 19.02
C TRP A 57 -2.12 -8.00 19.65
N MET A 58 -1.75 -9.27 19.85
CA MET A 58 -0.45 -9.65 20.41
C MET A 58 0.71 -9.14 19.54
N ILE A 59 0.61 -9.25 18.20
CA ILE A 59 1.61 -8.75 17.26
C ILE A 59 1.73 -7.23 17.36
N LYS A 60 0.61 -6.50 17.32
CA LYS A 60 0.59 -5.04 17.41
C LYS A 60 1.17 -4.55 18.74
N SER A 61 0.78 -5.19 19.85
CA SER A 61 1.26 -4.82 21.18
C SER A 61 2.73 -5.15 21.38
N ALA A 62 3.18 -6.32 20.92
CA ALA A 62 4.60 -6.68 20.94
C ALA A 62 5.44 -5.74 20.05
N GLY A 63 4.87 -5.29 18.93
CA GLY A 63 5.45 -4.24 18.08
C GLY A 63 5.78 -2.99 18.89
N LEU A 64 4.81 -2.46 19.65
CA LEU A 64 5.03 -1.30 20.51
C LEU A 64 6.14 -1.56 21.54
N SER A 65 6.14 -2.72 22.20
CA SER A 65 7.18 -3.13 23.14
C SER A 65 8.57 -3.22 22.49
N LEU A 66 8.65 -3.54 21.20
CA LEU A 66 9.89 -3.66 20.43
C LEU A 66 10.25 -2.40 19.63
N GLY A 67 9.47 -1.33 19.77
CA GLY A 67 9.71 -0.05 19.09
C GLY A 67 9.31 -0.05 17.61
N VAL A 68 8.29 -0.80 17.22
CA VAL A 68 7.69 -0.83 15.88
C VAL A 68 6.22 -0.44 15.98
N TRP A 69 5.78 0.55 15.21
CA TRP A 69 4.39 1.00 15.25
C TRP A 69 3.93 1.53 13.88
N PRO A 70 2.64 1.39 13.52
CA PRO A 70 2.07 2.10 12.38
C PRO A 70 2.15 3.62 12.60
N ALA A 71 2.55 4.37 11.57
CA ALA A 71 2.68 5.82 11.65
C ALA A 71 2.19 6.49 10.36
N SER A 72 1.84 7.77 10.46
CA SER A 72 1.62 8.59 9.27
C SER A 72 2.94 9.16 8.75
N ILE A 73 3.10 9.16 7.43
CA ILE A 73 4.23 9.80 6.74
C ILE A 73 4.04 11.32 6.59
N GLN A 74 2.89 11.88 7.00
CA GLN A 74 2.48 13.27 6.79
C GLN A 74 3.61 14.28 7.02
N GLY A 75 4.29 14.23 8.17
CA GLY A 75 5.33 15.21 8.50
C GLY A 75 6.55 15.17 7.59
N LEU A 76 6.91 13.99 7.07
CA LEU A 76 7.96 13.85 6.06
C LEU A 76 7.55 14.47 4.73
N TYR A 77 6.29 14.27 4.31
CA TYR A 77 5.76 14.85 3.08
C TYR A 77 5.59 16.36 3.15
N GLU A 78 5.24 16.90 4.32
CA GLU A 78 5.29 18.35 4.54
C GLU A 78 6.72 18.90 4.46
N ALA A 79 7.72 18.17 4.97
CA ALA A 79 9.12 18.55 4.86
C ALA A 79 9.62 18.52 3.40
N MET A 80 9.19 17.54 2.61
CA MET A 80 9.44 17.49 1.17
C MET A 80 8.77 18.67 0.44
N GLY A 81 7.53 18.99 0.77
CA GLY A 81 6.79 20.12 0.18
C GLY A 81 7.45 21.47 0.44
N ARG A 82 8.01 21.68 1.65
CA ARG A 82 8.83 22.85 1.97
C ARG A 82 10.22 22.84 1.35
N GLY A 83 10.69 21.67 0.91
CA GLY A 83 12.03 21.46 0.39
C GLY A 83 13.11 21.24 1.44
N ASP A 84 12.73 21.00 2.70
CA ASP A 84 13.65 20.65 3.80
C ASP A 84 14.24 19.24 3.61
N VAL A 85 13.52 18.37 2.90
CA VAL A 85 13.94 17.01 2.54
C VAL A 85 13.81 16.84 1.03
N ARG A 86 14.87 16.39 0.37
CA ARG A 86 14.93 16.21 -1.10
C ARG A 86 15.90 15.10 -1.49
N GLY A 87 15.89 14.77 -2.78
CA GLY A 87 16.92 13.93 -3.40
C GLY A 87 16.63 12.44 -3.35
N TYR A 88 15.46 12.01 -2.88
CA TYR A 88 15.01 10.63 -2.99
C TYR A 88 13.52 10.55 -3.22
N THR A 89 13.08 9.39 -3.72
CA THR A 89 11.67 9.08 -3.97
C THR A 89 11.23 7.94 -3.07
N VAL A 90 10.08 8.07 -2.40
CA VAL A 90 9.57 7.03 -1.49
C VAL A 90 9.00 5.87 -2.30
N PRO A 91 9.49 4.62 -2.14
CA PRO A 91 8.83 3.47 -2.73
C PRO A 91 7.62 3.07 -1.89
N ALA A 92 6.45 2.98 -2.53
CA ALA A 92 5.26 2.34 -2.00
C ALA A 92 5.04 0.99 -2.71
N VAL A 93 4.84 -0.07 -1.93
CA VAL A 93 4.85 -1.45 -2.43
C VAL A 93 3.54 -2.15 -2.11
N ASN A 94 2.74 -2.45 -3.13
CA ASN A 94 1.54 -3.26 -2.99
C ASN A 94 1.92 -4.73 -2.76
N ILE A 95 1.58 -5.28 -1.59
CA ILE A 95 1.88 -6.68 -1.26
C ILE A 95 0.63 -7.56 -1.43
N ARG A 96 0.53 -8.23 -2.58
CA ARG A 96 -0.66 -9.00 -2.99
C ARG A 96 -0.69 -10.46 -2.55
N GLY A 97 0.47 -11.07 -2.31
CA GLY A 97 0.61 -12.48 -2.01
C GLY A 97 1.94 -12.76 -1.33
N MET A 98 2.09 -13.96 -0.75
CA MET A 98 3.23 -14.29 0.12
C MET A 98 3.52 -13.18 1.13
N SER A 99 2.48 -12.54 1.67
CA SER A 99 2.61 -11.17 2.17
C SER A 99 3.58 -11.03 3.35
N TYR A 100 3.67 -12.05 4.21
CA TYR A 100 4.68 -12.08 5.25
C TYR A 100 6.12 -12.18 4.69
N ASP A 101 6.35 -13.04 3.70
CA ASP A 101 7.69 -13.24 3.14
C ASP A 101 8.13 -12.07 2.25
N VAL A 102 7.22 -11.46 1.49
CA VAL A 102 7.48 -10.24 0.70
C VAL A 102 7.80 -9.07 1.63
N ALA A 103 7.01 -8.86 2.69
CA ALA A 103 7.27 -7.81 3.67
C ALA A 103 8.66 -7.98 4.31
N ARG A 104 8.99 -9.21 4.70
CA ARG A 104 10.31 -9.55 5.25
C ARG A 104 11.44 -9.29 4.25
N ALA A 105 11.28 -9.65 2.98
CA ALA A 105 12.27 -9.37 1.94
C ALA A 105 12.52 -7.86 1.77
N LEU A 106 11.45 -7.05 1.74
CA LEU A 106 11.55 -5.60 1.69
C LEU A 106 12.27 -5.06 2.94
N LEU A 107 11.91 -5.55 4.13
CA LEU A 107 12.49 -5.09 5.39
C LEU A 107 13.97 -5.45 5.55
N ARG A 108 14.40 -6.64 5.11
CA ARG A 108 15.84 -6.98 5.09
C ARG A 108 16.61 -6.02 4.19
N ALA A 109 16.09 -5.74 2.99
CA ALA A 109 16.67 -4.74 2.11
C ALA A 109 16.67 -3.33 2.74
N ALA A 110 15.57 -2.92 3.38
CA ALA A 110 15.47 -1.61 4.04
C ALA A 110 16.46 -1.48 5.20
N VAL A 111 16.60 -2.52 6.04
CA VAL A 111 17.57 -2.56 7.14
C VAL A 111 18.99 -2.49 6.62
N LYS A 112 19.32 -3.28 5.59
CA LYS A 112 20.63 -3.26 4.92
C LYS A 112 21.00 -1.87 4.40
N ASN A 113 20.04 -1.16 3.81
CA ASN A 113 20.26 0.15 3.17
C ASN A 113 20.06 1.35 4.12
N GLY A 114 19.75 1.12 5.39
CA GLY A 114 19.41 2.22 6.32
C GLY A 114 18.18 3.03 5.87
N ALA A 115 17.28 2.41 5.10
CA ALA A 115 16.06 3.02 4.61
C ALA A 115 15.05 3.14 5.77
N GLY A 116 14.40 4.29 5.85
CA GLY A 116 13.30 4.58 6.76
C GLY A 116 12.04 5.04 6.03
N ALA A 117 12.18 5.72 4.89
CA ALA A 117 11.06 6.20 4.09
C ALA A 117 10.69 5.19 3.00
N PHE A 118 9.76 4.29 3.32
CA PHE A 118 9.13 3.33 2.40
C PHE A 118 7.75 2.97 2.91
N ILE A 119 6.85 2.59 2.03
CA ILE A 119 5.45 2.34 2.36
C ILE A 119 5.07 0.91 1.99
N PHE A 120 4.37 0.24 2.91
CA PHE A 120 3.59 -0.95 2.60
C PHE A 120 2.18 -0.54 2.22
N GLU A 121 1.71 -0.94 1.05
CA GLU A 121 0.37 -0.55 0.62
C GLU A 121 -0.46 -1.72 0.12
N ILE A 122 -1.77 -1.52 0.04
CA ILE A 122 -2.69 -2.44 -0.60
C ILE A 122 -3.89 -1.63 -1.10
N ALA A 123 -4.30 -1.88 -2.34
CA ALA A 123 -5.37 -1.09 -2.94
C ALA A 123 -6.77 -1.60 -2.57
N LYS A 124 -7.81 -0.75 -2.64
CA LYS A 124 -9.23 -1.14 -2.39
C LYS A 124 -9.61 -2.43 -3.11
N SER A 125 -9.24 -2.54 -4.39
CA SER A 125 -9.54 -3.73 -5.19
C SER A 125 -8.76 -4.97 -4.71
N GLU A 126 -7.53 -4.78 -4.26
CA GLU A 126 -6.59 -5.82 -3.84
C GLU A 126 -6.97 -6.41 -2.49
N ILE A 127 -7.46 -5.58 -1.56
CA ILE A 127 -8.09 -6.04 -0.31
C ILE A 127 -9.16 -7.10 -0.64
N GLY A 128 -10.00 -6.84 -1.63
CA GLY A 128 -11.08 -7.73 -2.06
C GLY A 128 -10.58 -9.03 -2.66
N TYR A 129 -9.74 -8.97 -3.71
CA TYR A 129 -9.36 -10.19 -4.44
C TYR A 129 -8.24 -11.00 -3.79
N THR A 130 -7.47 -10.43 -2.85
CA THR A 130 -6.44 -11.16 -2.08
C THR A 130 -6.96 -11.63 -0.72
N TYR A 131 -8.16 -11.19 -0.32
CA TYR A 131 -8.73 -11.42 1.00
C TYR A 131 -7.84 -10.92 2.14
N GLN A 132 -7.14 -9.80 1.95
CA GLN A 132 -6.26 -9.18 2.94
C GLN A 132 -6.93 -7.92 3.50
N ARG A 133 -7.81 -8.10 4.50
CA ARG A 133 -8.47 -6.96 5.18
C ARG A 133 -7.48 -6.14 6.00
N PRO A 134 -7.74 -4.84 6.25
CA PRO A 134 -6.79 -3.95 6.91
C PRO A 134 -6.19 -4.48 8.22
N ALA A 135 -7.00 -5.04 9.13
CA ALA A 135 -6.50 -5.58 10.41
C ALA A 135 -5.50 -6.74 10.21
N GLU A 136 -5.75 -7.59 9.21
CA GLU A 136 -4.82 -8.66 8.84
C GLU A 136 -3.53 -8.07 8.25
N TYR A 137 -3.67 -7.20 7.25
CA TYR A 137 -2.54 -6.61 6.53
C TYR A 137 -1.57 -5.91 7.50
N THR A 138 -2.10 -5.08 8.41
CA THR A 138 -1.26 -4.40 9.41
C THR A 138 -0.53 -5.38 10.33
N ALA A 139 -1.20 -6.44 10.79
CA ALA A 139 -0.56 -7.44 11.62
C ALA A 139 0.57 -8.17 10.86
N VAL A 140 0.38 -8.49 9.59
CA VAL A 140 1.41 -9.14 8.75
C VAL A 140 2.62 -8.22 8.56
N MET A 141 2.40 -6.93 8.24
CA MET A 141 3.49 -5.96 8.06
C MET A 141 4.30 -5.76 9.34
N LEU A 142 3.61 -5.61 10.49
CA LEU A 142 4.25 -5.47 11.79
C LEU A 142 5.01 -6.75 12.20
N ALA A 143 4.45 -7.93 11.93
CA ALA A 143 5.14 -9.19 12.18
C ALA A 143 6.43 -9.28 11.35
N GLY A 144 6.38 -8.89 10.07
CA GLY A 144 7.56 -8.82 9.21
C GLY A 144 8.63 -7.90 9.80
N ALA A 145 8.24 -6.71 10.25
CA ALA A 145 9.17 -5.73 10.84
C ALA A 145 9.79 -6.23 12.15
N ILE A 146 8.99 -6.84 13.01
CA ILE A 146 9.47 -7.49 14.23
C ILE A 146 10.51 -8.56 13.88
N LYS A 147 10.15 -9.48 12.97
CA LYS A 147 10.97 -10.62 12.53
C LYS A 147 12.35 -10.18 12.05
N GLU A 148 12.40 -9.16 11.20
CA GLU A 148 13.63 -8.66 10.58
C GLU A 148 14.35 -7.59 11.42
N GLY A 149 13.85 -7.30 12.63
CA GLY A 149 14.51 -6.40 13.58
C GLY A 149 14.47 -4.92 13.20
N HIS A 150 13.50 -4.51 12.39
CA HIS A 150 13.22 -3.09 12.15
C HIS A 150 12.81 -2.41 13.46
N VAL A 151 13.19 -1.14 13.62
CA VAL A 151 12.81 -0.29 14.76
C VAL A 151 12.49 1.10 14.22
N GLY A 152 11.32 1.61 14.58
CA GLY A 152 10.80 2.88 14.12
C GLY A 152 9.39 2.78 13.55
N PRO A 153 8.90 3.86 12.94
CA PRO A 153 7.60 3.86 12.28
C PRO A 153 7.57 2.86 11.12
N LEU A 154 6.37 2.33 10.85
CA LEU A 154 6.00 1.68 9.60
C LEU A 154 4.86 2.47 8.96
N PHE A 155 5.03 2.81 7.69
CA PHE A 155 4.00 3.48 6.92
C PHE A 155 3.17 2.42 6.21
N ILE A 156 1.89 2.36 6.55
CA ILE A 156 0.91 1.46 5.95
C ILE A 156 -0.13 2.32 5.24
N GLN A 157 -0.36 2.03 3.96
CA GLN A 157 -1.15 2.86 3.07
C GLN A 157 -2.31 2.10 2.43
N GLY A 158 -3.45 2.78 2.38
CA GLY A 158 -4.58 2.38 1.55
C GLY A 158 -4.42 3.01 0.17
N ASP A 159 -4.03 2.22 -0.81
CA ASP A 159 -3.83 2.67 -2.20
C ASP A 159 -5.17 2.69 -2.96
N HIS A 160 -5.35 3.62 -3.90
CA HIS A 160 -6.57 3.76 -4.71
C HIS A 160 -7.86 3.44 -3.92
N PHE A 161 -8.16 4.22 -2.87
CA PHE A 161 -9.48 4.16 -2.23
C PHE A 161 -10.48 4.84 -3.15
N GLN A 162 -10.72 4.14 -4.26
CA GLN A 162 -11.21 4.69 -5.50
C GLN A 162 -12.74 4.68 -5.54
N VAL A 163 -13.34 5.79 -5.99
CA VAL A 163 -14.77 5.82 -6.32
C VAL A 163 -15.00 5.12 -7.65
N ASN A 164 -15.93 4.17 -7.70
CA ASN A 164 -16.31 3.58 -8.97
C ASN A 164 -17.34 4.47 -9.70
N ALA A 165 -16.97 5.06 -10.85
CA ALA A 165 -17.84 5.98 -11.60
C ALA A 165 -19.22 5.40 -11.94
N LYS A 166 -19.31 4.11 -12.31
CA LYS A 166 -20.60 3.47 -12.62
C LYS A 166 -21.48 3.36 -11.38
N LYS A 167 -20.94 2.86 -10.27
CA LYS A 167 -21.68 2.76 -9.01
C LYS A 167 -22.06 4.12 -8.44
N TYR A 168 -21.19 5.11 -8.61
CA TYR A 168 -21.48 6.49 -8.23
C TYR A 168 -22.64 7.06 -9.06
N ALA A 169 -22.66 6.86 -10.38
CA ALA A 169 -23.77 7.30 -11.23
C ALA A 169 -25.10 6.61 -10.86
N GLU A 170 -25.06 5.35 -10.41
CA GLU A 170 -26.23 4.60 -9.95
C GLU A 170 -26.73 5.08 -8.57
N ASN A 171 -25.82 5.27 -7.60
CA ASN A 171 -26.14 5.74 -6.26
C ASN A 171 -24.90 6.38 -5.60
N PRO A 172 -24.76 7.72 -5.69
CA PRO A 172 -23.59 8.44 -5.14
C PRO A 172 -23.38 8.20 -3.64
N GLU A 173 -24.46 8.30 -2.86
CA GLU A 173 -24.42 8.18 -1.41
C GLU A 173 -23.92 6.80 -0.98
N LYS A 174 -24.42 5.73 -1.63
CA LYS A 174 -24.01 4.36 -1.33
C LYS A 174 -22.53 4.10 -1.65
N GLU A 175 -22.04 4.57 -2.79
CA GLU A 175 -20.63 4.37 -3.16
C GLU A 175 -19.69 5.15 -2.22
N VAL A 176 -20.02 6.40 -1.91
CA VAL A 176 -19.23 7.24 -0.98
C VAL A 176 -19.27 6.69 0.44
N ASN A 177 -20.43 6.26 0.95
CA ASN A 177 -20.54 5.67 2.29
C ASN A 177 -19.77 4.35 2.39
N GLY A 178 -19.78 3.51 1.35
CA GLY A 178 -18.95 2.30 1.33
C GLY A 178 -17.45 2.58 1.39
N LEU A 179 -16.98 3.68 0.78
CA LEU A 179 -15.61 4.14 0.95
C LEU A 179 -15.34 4.68 2.35
N LYS A 180 -16.25 5.47 2.94
CA LYS A 180 -16.11 5.95 4.31
C LYS A 180 -15.98 4.80 5.32
N GLU A 181 -16.78 3.75 5.15
CA GLU A 181 -16.67 2.53 5.97
C GLU A 181 -15.30 1.87 5.83
N LEU A 182 -14.80 1.71 4.59
CA LEU A 182 -13.47 1.14 4.34
C LEU A 182 -12.35 2.02 4.91
N ILE A 183 -12.45 3.35 4.79
CA ILE A 183 -11.51 4.31 5.39
C ILE A 183 -11.49 4.14 6.92
N GLY A 184 -12.67 4.09 7.55
CA GLY A 184 -12.78 3.91 9.01
C GLY A 184 -12.15 2.61 9.49
N GLU A 185 -12.40 1.50 8.78
CA GLU A 185 -11.76 0.21 9.05
C GLU A 185 -10.23 0.29 8.87
N ALA A 186 -9.75 0.90 7.79
CA ALA A 186 -8.33 1.00 7.49
C ALA A 186 -7.59 1.85 8.54
N VAL A 187 -8.10 3.05 8.84
CA VAL A 187 -7.52 3.93 9.86
C VAL A 187 -7.56 3.25 11.23
N GLY A 188 -8.68 2.60 11.58
CA GLY A 188 -8.79 1.82 12.81
C GLY A 188 -7.78 0.67 12.90
N ALA A 189 -7.40 0.07 11.76
CA ALA A 189 -6.40 -0.98 11.71
C ALA A 189 -4.95 -0.48 11.76
N GLY A 190 -4.71 0.81 11.52
CA GLY A 190 -3.37 1.43 11.50
C GLY A 190 -2.91 1.93 10.13
N PHE A 191 -3.81 2.07 9.14
CA PHE A 191 -3.50 2.70 7.86
C PHE A 191 -3.55 4.21 8.04
N TYR A 192 -2.40 4.81 8.37
CA TYR A 192 -2.29 6.25 8.61
C TYR A 192 -1.83 7.03 7.38
N ASN A 193 -1.98 6.41 6.20
CA ASN A 193 -1.76 6.98 4.88
C ASN A 193 -2.90 6.47 3.98
N ILE A 194 -3.70 7.35 3.39
CA ILE A 194 -4.89 7.00 2.62
C ILE A 194 -4.88 7.78 1.32
N ASP A 195 -4.78 7.07 0.19
CA ASP A 195 -4.82 7.68 -1.13
C ASP A 195 -6.24 7.62 -1.66
N ILE A 196 -6.88 8.79 -1.70
CA ILE A 196 -8.24 8.96 -2.19
C ILE A 196 -8.17 9.16 -3.70
N ASP A 197 -8.85 8.28 -4.43
CA ASP A 197 -8.94 8.36 -5.87
C ASP A 197 -10.38 8.60 -6.32
N THR A 198 -10.66 9.87 -6.56
CA THR A 198 -11.94 10.35 -7.11
C THR A 198 -11.80 10.75 -8.57
N SER A 199 -10.66 10.44 -9.19
CA SER A 199 -10.33 10.90 -10.53
C SER A 199 -11.19 10.23 -11.60
N THR A 200 -11.76 9.04 -11.34
CA THR A 200 -12.80 8.42 -12.19
C THR A 200 -14.04 9.30 -12.43
N LEU A 201 -14.29 10.29 -11.58
CA LEU A 201 -15.45 11.17 -11.66
C LEU A 201 -15.20 12.41 -12.54
N VAL A 202 -14.01 12.58 -13.11
CA VAL A 202 -13.71 13.67 -14.03
C VAL A 202 -14.60 13.58 -15.27
N ASP A 203 -15.29 14.68 -15.58
CA ASP A 203 -16.23 14.76 -16.70
C ASP A 203 -15.66 15.60 -17.84
N LEU A 204 -14.94 14.97 -18.77
CA LEU A 204 -14.33 15.62 -19.93
C LEU A 204 -15.33 16.24 -20.91
N SER A 205 -16.64 16.01 -20.74
CA SER A 205 -17.66 16.66 -21.58
C SER A 205 -17.89 18.13 -21.21
N ARG A 206 -17.38 18.58 -20.06
CA ARG A 206 -17.49 19.98 -19.61
C ARG A 206 -16.47 20.88 -20.33
N PRO A 207 -16.85 22.13 -20.65
CA PRO A 207 -15.99 23.03 -21.41
C PRO A 207 -14.77 23.54 -20.61
N GLU A 208 -14.94 23.73 -19.30
CA GLU A 208 -13.92 24.35 -18.44
C GLU A 208 -13.29 23.30 -17.51
N LEU A 209 -11.96 23.35 -17.34
CA LEU A 209 -11.22 22.39 -16.51
C LEU A 209 -11.72 22.31 -15.06
N MET A 210 -12.14 23.45 -14.49
CA MET A 210 -12.72 23.50 -13.14
C MET A 210 -14.04 22.71 -13.04
N GLU A 211 -14.87 22.73 -14.09
CA GLU A 211 -16.11 21.95 -14.15
C GLU A 211 -15.84 20.48 -14.45
N GLN A 212 -14.83 20.17 -15.27
CA GLN A 212 -14.38 18.79 -15.51
C GLN A 212 -13.94 18.12 -14.20
N GLN A 213 -13.16 18.85 -13.38
CA GLN A 213 -12.62 18.35 -12.10
C GLN A 213 -13.61 18.41 -10.94
N ARG A 214 -14.81 18.98 -11.12
CA ARG A 214 -15.71 19.34 -10.02
C ARG A 214 -16.03 18.19 -9.07
N LEU A 215 -16.49 17.06 -9.61
CA LEU A 215 -16.79 15.90 -8.79
C LEU A 215 -15.53 15.27 -8.19
N ASN A 216 -14.39 15.33 -8.90
CA ASN A 216 -13.13 14.84 -8.37
C ASN A 216 -12.75 15.59 -7.07
N TYR A 217 -12.74 16.93 -7.09
CA TYR A 217 -12.36 17.67 -5.89
C TYR A 217 -13.46 17.75 -4.82
N GLU A 218 -14.75 17.79 -5.17
CA GLU A 218 -15.85 17.87 -4.18
C GLU A 218 -15.97 16.57 -3.38
N VAL A 219 -15.95 15.41 -4.06
CA VAL A 219 -16.01 14.10 -3.41
C VAL A 219 -14.70 13.79 -2.69
N GLY A 220 -13.55 14.18 -3.27
CA GLY A 220 -12.25 14.05 -2.61
C GLY A 220 -12.20 14.84 -1.30
N ALA A 221 -12.76 16.05 -1.27
CA ALA A 221 -12.87 16.85 -0.05
C ALA A 221 -13.84 16.24 0.98
N GLU A 222 -14.93 15.60 0.54
CA GLU A 222 -15.85 14.87 1.42
C GLU A 222 -15.17 13.66 2.08
N LEU A 223 -14.42 12.87 1.31
CA LEU A 223 -13.68 11.73 1.83
C LEU A 223 -12.52 12.17 2.72
N THR A 224 -11.84 13.29 2.40
CA THR A 224 -10.86 13.92 3.30
C THR A 224 -11.49 14.30 4.64
N ALA A 225 -12.69 14.90 4.62
CA ALA A 225 -13.42 15.25 5.84
C ALA A 225 -13.68 14.03 6.73
N HIS A 226 -14.02 12.90 6.10
CA HIS A 226 -14.21 11.64 6.81
C HIS A 226 -12.90 11.08 7.38
N VAL A 227 -11.78 11.15 6.63
CA VAL A 227 -10.46 10.78 7.18
C VAL A 227 -10.17 11.58 8.45
N ARG A 228 -10.40 12.91 8.43
CA ARG A 228 -10.19 13.78 9.59
C ARG A 228 -11.12 13.48 10.76
N SER A 229 -12.32 12.92 10.51
CA SER A 229 -13.25 12.57 11.59
C SER A 229 -12.93 11.24 12.27
N VAL A 230 -12.18 10.36 11.61
CA VAL A 230 -11.82 9.03 12.12
C VAL A 230 -10.34 8.90 12.51
N GLU A 231 -9.50 9.89 12.25
CA GLU A 231 -8.09 9.85 12.66
C GLU A 231 -7.94 9.81 14.19
N PRO A 232 -7.05 8.96 14.73
CA PRO A 232 -6.88 8.87 16.17
C PRO A 232 -6.11 10.09 16.70
N ALA A 233 -6.38 10.45 17.96
CA ALA A 233 -5.73 11.58 18.60
C ALA A 233 -4.19 11.46 18.55
N GLY A 234 -3.53 12.54 18.11
CA GLY A 234 -2.07 12.58 17.96
C GLY A 234 -1.53 11.93 16.68
N VAL A 235 -2.40 11.54 15.74
CA VAL A 235 -2.04 11.09 14.40
C VAL A 235 -2.78 11.94 13.38
N THR A 236 -2.05 12.70 12.57
CA THR A 236 -2.62 13.30 11.35
C THR A 236 -2.45 12.31 10.21
N VAL A 237 -3.55 11.74 9.72
CA VAL A 237 -3.48 10.76 8.62
C VAL A 237 -3.02 11.47 7.34
N SER A 238 -2.05 10.90 6.63
CA SER A 238 -1.59 11.43 5.35
C SER A 238 -2.62 11.10 4.30
N VAL A 239 -3.00 12.09 3.48
CA VAL A 239 -4.01 11.92 2.43
C VAL A 239 -3.37 12.19 1.07
N GLY A 240 -3.45 11.24 0.15
CA GLY A 240 -3.15 11.46 -1.27
C GLY A 240 -4.41 11.81 -2.06
N GLY A 241 -4.26 12.64 -3.09
CA GLY A 241 -5.29 12.90 -4.11
C GLY A 241 -4.82 12.45 -5.49
N GLU A 242 -5.72 12.40 -6.48
CA GLU A 242 -5.39 11.95 -7.83
C GLU A 242 -6.09 12.78 -8.91
N ILE A 243 -5.38 13.02 -10.02
CA ILE A 243 -5.92 13.67 -11.23
C ILE A 243 -5.74 12.82 -12.51
N GLY A 244 -5.20 11.60 -12.39
CA GLY A 244 -4.58 10.86 -13.51
C GLY A 244 -5.39 9.73 -14.17
N GLU A 245 -6.55 9.32 -13.65
CA GLU A 245 -7.23 8.14 -14.21
C GLU A 245 -8.03 8.42 -15.49
N VAL A 246 -8.38 9.67 -15.78
CA VAL A 246 -9.31 10.02 -16.86
C VAL A 246 -8.62 10.74 -18.01
N GLY A 247 -8.67 10.09 -19.17
CA GLY A 247 -8.01 10.52 -20.40
C GLY A 247 -6.70 9.76 -20.60
N GLU A 248 -6.56 9.03 -21.70
CA GLU A 248 -5.35 8.27 -22.09
C GLU A 248 -4.13 9.18 -22.40
N LYS A 249 -4.09 10.37 -21.80
CA LYS A 249 -3.14 11.45 -22.04
C LYS A 249 -2.49 11.83 -20.73
N ASN A 250 -1.33 12.45 -20.84
CA ASN A 250 -0.62 12.99 -19.71
C ASN A 250 -1.43 14.10 -19.05
N SER A 251 -1.43 14.12 -17.72
CA SER A 251 -1.99 15.21 -16.93
C SER A 251 -1.26 16.52 -17.26
N THR A 252 -1.98 17.63 -17.13
CA THR A 252 -1.45 18.97 -17.39
C THR A 252 -1.40 19.79 -16.11
N VAL A 253 -0.53 20.82 -16.10
CA VAL A 253 -0.44 21.77 -14.99
C VAL A 253 -1.80 22.43 -14.73
N GLN A 254 -2.54 22.76 -15.78
CA GLN A 254 -3.83 23.43 -15.68
C GLN A 254 -4.91 22.52 -15.06
N GLU A 255 -4.88 21.21 -15.35
CA GLU A 255 -5.77 20.24 -14.69
C GLU A 255 -5.44 20.10 -13.21
N LEU A 256 -4.14 20.03 -12.86
CA LEU A 256 -3.70 20.02 -11.48
C LEU A 256 -4.14 21.28 -10.74
N GLU A 257 -3.99 22.46 -11.35
CA GLU A 257 -4.44 23.71 -10.76
C GLU A 257 -5.96 23.73 -10.57
N ALA A 258 -6.73 23.34 -11.59
CA ALA A 258 -8.19 23.26 -11.47
C ALA A 258 -8.63 22.34 -10.32
N TYR A 259 -8.00 21.17 -10.19
CA TYR A 259 -8.26 20.24 -9.08
C TYR A 259 -7.89 20.86 -7.73
N MET A 260 -6.67 21.39 -7.58
CA MET A 260 -6.17 21.89 -6.30
C MET A 260 -6.94 23.12 -5.81
N GLU A 261 -7.22 24.09 -6.69
CA GLU A 261 -7.97 25.29 -6.31
C GLU A 261 -9.41 24.93 -5.88
N GLY A 262 -10.08 24.04 -6.62
CA GLY A 262 -11.40 23.52 -6.25
C GLY A 262 -11.38 22.72 -4.94
N TYR A 263 -10.38 21.85 -4.78
CA TYR A 263 -10.20 21.02 -3.58
C TYR A 263 -9.95 21.87 -2.34
N LEU A 264 -9.03 22.83 -2.40
CA LEU A 264 -8.70 23.72 -1.29
C LEU A 264 -9.91 24.56 -0.87
N ALA A 265 -10.68 25.07 -1.83
CA ALA A 265 -11.94 25.75 -1.55
C ALA A 265 -12.96 24.82 -0.89
N ALA A 266 -13.09 23.59 -1.38
CA ALA A 266 -14.03 22.60 -0.86
C ALA A 266 -13.70 22.17 0.58
N ILE A 267 -12.43 21.87 0.90
CA ILE A 267 -12.04 21.50 2.27
C ILE A 267 -12.18 22.68 3.24
N LYS A 268 -11.88 23.90 2.80
CA LYS A 268 -12.06 25.13 3.59
C LYS A 268 -13.52 25.36 3.93
N SER A 269 -14.42 25.12 2.97
CA SER A 269 -15.88 25.24 3.20
C SER A 269 -16.40 24.26 4.26
N LYS A 270 -15.67 23.15 4.47
CA LYS A 270 -15.94 22.13 5.49
C LYS A 270 -15.20 22.37 6.82
N GLY A 271 -14.44 23.47 6.95
CA GLY A 271 -13.67 23.77 8.17
C GLY A 271 -12.41 22.90 8.34
N ILE A 272 -11.90 22.30 7.27
CA ILE A 272 -10.71 21.45 7.30
C ILE A 272 -9.49 22.29 6.92
N GLU A 273 -8.47 22.26 7.78
CA GLU A 273 -7.19 22.96 7.54
C GLU A 273 -6.15 22.09 6.83
N LYS A 274 -6.11 20.78 7.15
CA LYS A 274 -5.13 19.83 6.61
C LYS A 274 -5.71 19.01 5.47
N GLY A 275 -5.37 19.39 4.24
CA GLY A 275 -5.73 18.70 3.00
C GLY A 275 -4.79 17.54 2.64
N ILE A 276 -4.67 17.26 1.33
CA ILE A 276 -3.74 16.26 0.80
C ILE A 276 -2.26 16.66 1.02
N SER A 277 -1.39 15.66 1.10
CA SER A 277 0.05 15.80 1.27
C SER A 277 0.84 15.49 0.00
N LYS A 278 0.21 14.85 -1.00
CA LYS A 278 0.78 14.42 -2.28
C LYS A 278 -0.32 14.28 -3.33
N VAL A 279 0.04 14.27 -4.61
CA VAL A 279 -0.93 14.13 -5.72
C VAL A 279 -0.43 13.16 -6.80
N SER A 280 -1.25 12.17 -7.14
CA SER A 280 -1.01 11.23 -8.23
C SER A 280 -1.40 11.81 -9.59
N VAL A 281 -0.55 11.58 -10.59
CA VAL A 281 -0.65 12.17 -11.93
C VAL A 281 -0.48 11.10 -13.02
N GLN A 282 -0.94 11.39 -14.23
CA GLN A 282 -0.75 10.55 -15.41
C GLN A 282 0.38 11.07 -16.29
N THR A 283 1.30 10.19 -16.66
CA THR A 283 2.56 10.49 -17.37
C THR A 283 2.83 9.47 -18.49
N GLY A 284 1.77 8.83 -18.97
CA GLY A 284 1.78 7.92 -20.11
C GLY A 284 1.88 6.44 -19.74
N THR A 285 1.77 6.12 -18.45
CA THR A 285 1.83 4.75 -17.94
C THR A 285 0.44 4.13 -17.75
N SER A 286 0.39 2.81 -17.74
CA SER A 286 -0.80 2.05 -17.37
C SER A 286 -0.50 1.14 -16.19
N HIS A 287 -1.44 0.99 -15.26
CA HIS A 287 -1.29 0.08 -14.14
C HIS A 287 -0.99 -1.35 -14.61
N GLY A 288 0.17 -1.86 -14.22
CA GLY A 288 0.63 -3.20 -14.58
C GLY A 288 1.19 -3.35 -16.00
N GLY A 289 1.37 -2.25 -16.74
CA GLY A 289 1.87 -2.25 -18.11
C GLY A 289 0.86 -2.80 -19.12
N VAL A 290 1.22 -2.73 -20.41
CA VAL A 290 0.38 -3.20 -21.52
C VAL A 290 0.91 -4.56 -21.99
N PRO A 291 0.22 -5.69 -21.69
CA PRO A 291 0.66 -7.00 -22.15
C PRO A 291 0.43 -7.15 -23.66
N LEU A 292 1.46 -7.58 -24.37
CA LEU A 292 1.44 -7.93 -25.79
C LEU A 292 0.86 -9.36 -25.97
N PRO A 293 0.45 -9.74 -27.19
CA PRO A 293 -0.12 -11.07 -27.46
C PRO A 293 0.76 -12.24 -27.03
N ASP A 294 2.08 -12.05 -27.01
CA ASP A 294 3.09 -13.04 -26.58
C ASP A 294 3.33 -13.08 -25.05
N GLY A 295 2.59 -12.28 -24.28
CA GLY A 295 2.72 -12.16 -22.83
C GLY A 295 3.83 -11.23 -22.36
N SER A 296 4.65 -10.67 -23.26
CA SER A 296 5.64 -9.64 -22.92
C SER A 296 4.96 -8.29 -22.64
N ILE A 297 5.69 -7.35 -22.03
CA ILE A 297 5.15 -6.01 -21.71
C ILE A 297 5.65 -4.99 -22.72
N ALA A 298 4.72 -4.23 -23.28
CA ALA A 298 5.04 -3.14 -24.19
C ALA A 298 5.97 -2.14 -23.47
N LYS A 299 7.00 -1.69 -24.18
CA LYS A 299 7.86 -0.61 -23.68
C LYS A 299 7.04 0.68 -23.66
N VAL A 300 6.88 1.23 -22.46
CA VAL A 300 6.26 2.54 -22.25
C VAL A 300 7.35 3.56 -22.01
N ALA A 301 7.29 4.69 -22.71
CA ALA A 301 8.10 5.85 -22.40
C ALA A 301 7.36 6.68 -21.35
N LEU A 302 7.84 6.62 -20.11
CA LEU A 302 7.37 7.51 -19.05
C LEU A 302 7.79 8.95 -19.36
N ASP A 303 6.84 9.89 -19.28
CA ASP A 303 7.10 11.31 -19.46
C ASP A 303 7.57 11.97 -18.15
N PHE A 304 8.89 11.93 -17.95
CA PHE A 304 9.53 12.56 -16.80
C PHE A 304 9.44 14.10 -16.81
N ASP A 305 9.31 14.74 -17.97
CA ASP A 305 9.17 16.20 -18.07
C ASP A 305 7.78 16.63 -17.55
N THR A 306 6.73 15.88 -17.90
CA THR A 306 5.42 16.06 -17.29
C THR A 306 5.48 15.84 -15.77
N LEU A 307 6.15 14.76 -15.33
CA LEU A 307 6.26 14.44 -13.89
C LEU A 307 6.98 15.55 -13.10
N ASP A 308 8.07 16.09 -13.65
CA ASP A 308 8.83 17.20 -13.05
C ASP A 308 7.97 18.46 -12.92
N LYS A 309 7.34 18.89 -14.03
CA LYS A 309 6.51 20.10 -14.08
C LYS A 309 5.33 20.05 -13.11
N LEU A 310 4.64 18.91 -13.05
CA LEU A 310 3.53 18.71 -12.12
C LEU A 310 4.00 18.66 -10.68
N GLY A 311 5.13 17.97 -10.42
CA GLY A 311 5.74 17.92 -9.10
C GLY A 311 6.20 19.30 -8.60
N GLU A 312 6.82 20.10 -9.47
CA GLU A 312 7.21 21.48 -9.17
C GLU A 312 5.99 22.34 -8.86
N MET A 313 4.95 22.31 -9.69
CA MET A 313 3.70 23.05 -9.44
C MET A 313 3.08 22.65 -8.09
N ALA A 314 2.96 21.35 -7.83
CA ALA A 314 2.41 20.82 -6.60
C ALA A 314 3.16 21.34 -5.36
N ARG A 315 4.50 21.29 -5.38
CA ARG A 315 5.34 21.81 -4.28
C ARG A 315 5.29 23.32 -4.16
N ALA A 316 5.63 24.04 -5.23
CA ALA A 316 5.89 25.46 -5.19
C ALA A 316 4.63 26.28 -4.92
N LYS A 317 3.48 25.86 -5.47
CA LYS A 317 2.21 26.59 -5.32
C LYS A 317 1.38 26.10 -4.14
N TYR A 318 1.34 24.79 -3.89
CA TYR A 318 0.41 24.19 -2.92
C TYR A 318 1.10 23.59 -1.68
N GLY A 319 2.43 23.51 -1.64
CA GLY A 319 3.18 23.03 -0.47
C GLY A 319 3.02 21.55 -0.17
N VAL A 320 2.47 20.76 -1.11
CA VAL A 320 2.42 19.29 -1.01
C VAL A 320 3.76 18.70 -1.45
N SER A 321 4.07 17.45 -1.08
CA SER A 321 5.38 16.83 -1.31
C SER A 321 5.77 16.75 -2.79
N GLY A 322 4.81 16.60 -3.68
CA GLY A 322 5.00 16.56 -5.13
C GLY A 322 4.11 15.55 -5.82
N ALA A 323 4.51 15.19 -7.03
CA ALA A 323 3.81 14.22 -7.85
C ALA A 323 4.13 12.78 -7.41
N VAL A 324 3.13 11.92 -7.51
CA VAL A 324 3.19 10.48 -7.26
C VAL A 324 3.02 9.73 -8.58
N GLN A 325 3.88 8.74 -8.83
CA GLN A 325 3.83 7.93 -10.04
C GLN A 325 3.18 6.57 -9.77
N HIS A 326 2.10 6.27 -10.49
CA HIS A 326 1.53 4.92 -10.55
C HIS A 326 2.11 4.11 -11.72
N GLY A 327 1.95 2.79 -11.69
CA GLY A 327 2.31 1.95 -12.84
C GLY A 327 3.81 1.80 -13.12
N ALA A 328 4.68 2.15 -12.18
CA ALA A 328 6.14 2.13 -12.39
C ALA A 328 6.77 0.72 -12.36
N SER A 329 6.11 -0.27 -11.75
CA SER A 329 6.72 -1.59 -11.45
C SER A 329 7.14 -2.45 -12.66
N THR A 330 6.72 -2.10 -13.87
CA THR A 330 7.10 -2.81 -15.11
C THR A 330 8.07 -2.00 -15.97
N LEU A 331 8.56 -0.85 -15.47
CA LEU A 331 9.59 -0.07 -16.14
C LEU A 331 10.94 -0.80 -16.07
N PRO A 332 11.84 -0.55 -17.04
CA PRO A 332 13.23 -0.99 -16.95
C PRO A 332 13.95 -0.43 -15.72
N ASP A 333 14.89 -1.19 -15.18
CA ASP A 333 15.59 -0.88 -13.93
C ASP A 333 16.42 0.41 -14.02
N GLU A 334 16.94 0.71 -15.20
CA GLU A 334 17.67 1.92 -15.54
C GLU A 334 16.83 3.20 -15.61
N MET A 335 15.51 3.11 -15.42
CA MET A 335 14.63 4.28 -15.39
C MET A 335 14.34 4.76 -13.96
N PHE A 336 14.62 3.95 -12.94
CA PHE A 336 14.23 4.28 -11.57
C PHE A 336 15.09 5.39 -10.94
N ASP A 337 16.32 5.61 -11.41
CA ASP A 337 17.20 6.69 -10.97
C ASP A 337 16.75 8.08 -11.43
N LYS A 338 15.91 8.16 -12.45
CA LYS A 338 15.34 9.42 -12.91
C LYS A 338 14.24 9.97 -12.00
N PHE A 339 13.59 9.14 -11.18
CA PHE A 339 12.51 9.61 -10.30
C PHE A 339 13.02 10.61 -9.24
N PRO A 340 14.13 10.33 -8.52
CA PRO A 340 14.77 11.32 -7.65
C PRO A 340 15.23 12.58 -8.39
N ASP A 341 15.77 12.45 -9.61
CA ASP A 341 16.29 13.58 -10.39
C ASP A 341 15.20 14.62 -10.70
N VAL A 342 13.97 14.16 -10.97
CA VAL A 342 12.80 15.03 -11.18
C VAL A 342 11.98 15.27 -9.90
N ASN A 343 12.55 14.98 -8.74
CA ASN A 343 11.92 15.19 -7.43
C ASN A 343 10.53 14.54 -7.33
N THR A 344 10.38 13.31 -7.84
CA THR A 344 9.16 12.52 -7.66
C THR A 344 9.01 12.20 -6.17
N SER A 345 7.85 12.49 -5.58
CA SER A 345 7.64 12.27 -4.15
C SER A 345 7.60 10.79 -3.81
N GLU A 346 6.81 10.03 -4.56
CA GLU A 346 6.50 8.64 -4.28
C GLU A 346 6.22 7.88 -5.58
N ILE A 347 6.53 6.58 -5.61
CA ILE A 347 6.13 5.69 -6.70
C ILE A 347 5.46 4.43 -6.17
N HIS A 348 4.38 3.99 -6.82
CA HIS A 348 3.60 2.81 -6.44
C HIS A 348 4.04 1.59 -7.27
N LEU A 349 4.31 0.47 -6.59
CA LEU A 349 4.98 -0.69 -7.16
C LEU A 349 4.28 -1.99 -6.77
N ALA A 350 3.81 -2.76 -7.76
CA ALA A 350 3.03 -3.96 -7.51
C ALA A 350 3.35 -5.12 -8.46
N THR A 351 3.00 -4.93 -9.74
CA THR A 351 2.90 -6.03 -10.71
C THR A 351 4.26 -6.68 -10.98
N GLY A 352 5.36 -5.93 -10.93
CA GLY A 352 6.71 -6.49 -11.03
C GLY A 352 7.00 -7.60 -10.00
N PHE A 353 6.69 -7.37 -8.72
CA PHE A 353 6.95 -8.34 -7.65
C PHE A 353 6.03 -9.57 -7.73
N GLN A 354 4.78 -9.36 -8.13
CA GLN A 354 3.86 -10.45 -8.46
C GLN A 354 4.40 -11.33 -9.58
N ASN A 355 4.90 -10.71 -10.65
CA ASN A 355 5.42 -11.44 -11.79
C ASN A 355 6.66 -12.24 -11.36
N MET A 356 7.62 -11.60 -10.69
CA MET A 356 8.79 -12.27 -10.12
C MET A 356 8.42 -13.49 -9.27
N THR A 357 7.40 -13.38 -8.41
CA THR A 357 6.96 -14.48 -7.53
C THR A 357 6.49 -15.70 -8.32
N TYR A 358 5.57 -15.52 -9.25
CA TYR A 358 4.97 -16.60 -10.05
C TYR A 358 5.91 -17.11 -11.16
N ASP A 359 6.81 -16.25 -11.66
CA ASP A 359 7.76 -16.58 -12.73
C ASP A 359 9.08 -17.15 -12.17
N SER A 360 9.27 -17.09 -10.84
CA SER A 360 10.39 -17.74 -10.17
C SER A 360 10.42 -19.23 -10.48
N LYS A 361 11.60 -19.76 -10.80
CA LYS A 361 11.82 -21.21 -11.00
C LYS A 361 11.52 -22.03 -9.73
N HIS A 362 11.44 -21.37 -8.58
CA HIS A 362 11.16 -21.99 -7.29
C HIS A 362 9.66 -22.09 -7.00
N PHE A 363 8.81 -21.31 -7.69
CA PHE A 363 7.37 -21.41 -7.54
C PHE A 363 6.86 -22.72 -8.15
N PRO A 364 6.11 -23.57 -7.41
CA PRO A 364 5.72 -24.88 -7.91
C PRO A 364 4.86 -24.78 -9.18
N ALA A 365 5.27 -25.47 -10.24
CA ALA A 365 4.61 -25.41 -11.54
C ALA A 365 3.18 -25.97 -11.50
N ASP A 366 2.98 -27.07 -10.77
CA ASP A 366 1.68 -27.70 -10.54
C ASP A 366 0.70 -26.76 -9.81
N LEU A 367 1.18 -26.05 -8.79
CA LEU A 367 0.38 -25.04 -8.10
C LEU A 367 0.03 -23.88 -9.03
N LYS A 368 0.98 -23.40 -9.83
CA LYS A 368 0.75 -22.33 -10.81
C LYS A 368 -0.32 -22.74 -11.84
N ASP A 369 -0.20 -23.94 -12.41
CA ASP A 369 -1.13 -24.45 -13.42
C ASP A 369 -2.55 -24.61 -12.85
N ARG A 370 -2.66 -25.11 -11.60
CA ARG A 370 -3.95 -25.18 -10.89
C ARG A 370 -4.55 -23.79 -10.70
N ILE A 371 -3.77 -22.81 -10.22
CA ILE A 371 -4.24 -21.43 -10.05
C ILE A 371 -4.74 -20.88 -11.39
N TYR A 372 -3.99 -21.07 -12.47
CA TYR A 372 -4.36 -20.56 -13.79
C TYR A 372 -5.63 -21.20 -14.31
N LYS A 373 -5.81 -22.51 -14.12
CA LYS A 373 -7.06 -23.20 -14.42
C LYS A 373 -8.24 -22.61 -13.65
N GLU A 374 -8.10 -22.39 -12.35
CA GLU A 374 -9.16 -21.78 -11.55
C GLU A 374 -9.48 -20.33 -11.97
N LEU A 375 -8.48 -19.57 -12.42
CA LEU A 375 -8.69 -18.23 -12.94
C LEU A 375 -9.55 -18.25 -14.21
N TYR A 376 -9.34 -19.21 -15.11
CA TYR A 376 -10.20 -19.40 -16.28
C TYR A 376 -11.63 -19.76 -15.87
N GLU A 377 -11.80 -20.69 -14.94
CA GLU A 377 -13.11 -21.15 -14.51
C GLU A 377 -13.92 -20.03 -13.82
N LYS A 378 -13.29 -19.23 -12.96
CA LYS A 378 -13.96 -18.20 -12.16
C LYS A 378 -14.05 -16.85 -12.85
N PHE A 379 -13.04 -16.48 -13.63
CA PHE A 379 -12.91 -15.14 -14.21
C PHE A 379 -12.87 -15.13 -15.74
N GLY A 380 -13.16 -16.24 -16.40
CA GLY A 380 -13.14 -16.33 -17.87
C GLY A 380 -14.04 -15.30 -18.57
N SER A 381 -15.10 -14.84 -17.91
CA SER A 381 -15.98 -13.76 -18.40
C SER A 381 -15.29 -12.39 -18.48
N GLU A 382 -14.14 -12.20 -17.83
CA GLU A 382 -13.35 -10.96 -17.92
C GLU A 382 -12.45 -10.92 -19.17
N LYS A 383 -12.32 -12.03 -19.90
CA LYS A 383 -11.57 -12.08 -21.16
C LYS A 383 -12.30 -11.28 -22.22
N LYS A 384 -11.69 -10.19 -22.68
CA LYS A 384 -12.25 -9.33 -23.74
C LYS A 384 -12.12 -9.99 -25.11
N GLU A 385 -12.99 -9.60 -26.04
CA GLU A 385 -12.86 -10.00 -27.45
C GLU A 385 -11.48 -9.62 -27.99
N GLY A 386 -10.83 -10.55 -28.72
CA GLY A 386 -9.48 -10.37 -29.28
C GLY A 386 -8.31 -10.53 -28.29
N GLN A 387 -8.57 -10.73 -26.99
CA GLN A 387 -7.51 -10.92 -25.99
C GLN A 387 -6.95 -12.36 -26.06
N THR A 388 -5.61 -12.51 -26.05
CA THR A 388 -4.96 -13.83 -25.97
C THR A 388 -5.10 -14.46 -24.58
N GLU A 389 -4.76 -15.73 -24.46
CA GLU A 389 -4.72 -16.44 -23.18
C GLU A 389 -3.68 -15.85 -22.23
N GLU A 390 -2.51 -15.53 -22.77
CA GLU A 390 -1.39 -14.90 -22.07
C GLU A 390 -1.80 -13.54 -21.52
N GLN A 391 -2.45 -12.70 -22.34
CA GLN A 391 -2.96 -11.40 -21.91
C GLN A 391 -4.05 -11.54 -20.85
N PHE A 392 -4.91 -12.56 -20.93
CA PHE A 392 -5.93 -12.82 -19.93
C PHE A 392 -5.29 -13.17 -18.59
N ILE A 393 -4.43 -14.19 -18.58
CA ILE A 393 -3.73 -14.66 -17.38
C ILE A 393 -2.88 -13.55 -16.76
N TYR A 394 -2.17 -12.77 -17.57
CA TYR A 394 -1.38 -11.64 -17.08
C TYR A 394 -2.23 -10.65 -16.25
N LYS A 395 -3.43 -10.32 -16.73
CA LYS A 395 -4.33 -9.38 -16.04
C LYS A 395 -5.02 -9.98 -14.80
N THR A 396 -5.29 -11.29 -14.82
CA THR A 396 -6.09 -11.95 -13.78
C THR A 396 -5.25 -12.66 -12.71
N ARG A 397 -3.97 -13.01 -12.97
CA ARG A 397 -3.11 -13.76 -12.03
C ARG A 397 -2.95 -13.12 -10.65
N LYS A 398 -3.14 -11.80 -10.53
CA LYS A 398 -3.22 -11.09 -9.24
C LYS A 398 -4.28 -11.66 -8.29
N LYS A 399 -5.40 -12.15 -8.83
CA LYS A 399 -6.49 -12.78 -8.08
C LYS A 399 -6.13 -14.19 -7.58
N GLY A 400 -5.16 -14.83 -8.23
CA GLY A 400 -4.66 -16.15 -7.86
C GLY A 400 -4.06 -16.20 -6.46
N PHE A 401 -3.51 -15.08 -5.98
CA PHE A 401 -3.02 -14.97 -4.60
C PHE A 401 -4.12 -15.11 -3.56
N GLY A 402 -5.34 -14.66 -3.85
CA GLY A 402 -6.49 -14.91 -2.98
C GLY A 402 -7.00 -16.34 -3.10
N LEU A 403 -7.08 -16.87 -4.33
CA LEU A 403 -7.57 -18.23 -4.59
C LEU A 403 -6.74 -19.33 -3.89
N ALA A 404 -5.43 -19.15 -3.83
CA ALA A 404 -4.49 -20.11 -3.24
C ALA A 404 -3.73 -19.53 -2.04
N LYS A 405 -4.36 -18.61 -1.28
CA LYS A 405 -3.70 -17.81 -0.24
C LYS A 405 -2.94 -18.65 0.79
N GLU A 406 -3.61 -19.62 1.40
CA GLU A 406 -2.99 -20.47 2.43
C GLU A 406 -1.92 -21.38 1.83
N GLU A 407 -2.19 -22.00 0.67
CA GLU A 407 -1.24 -22.88 -0.01
C GLU A 407 0.07 -22.16 -0.36
N ILE A 408 -0.03 -20.93 -0.88
CA ILE A 408 1.12 -20.08 -1.20
C ILE A 408 1.89 -19.69 0.09
N TRP A 409 1.19 -19.38 1.18
CA TRP A 409 1.82 -19.09 2.48
C TRP A 409 2.51 -20.30 3.11
N THR A 410 1.99 -21.50 2.85
CA THR A 410 2.51 -22.76 3.41
C THR A 410 3.46 -23.50 2.47
N LEU A 411 3.92 -22.85 1.40
CA LEU A 411 4.98 -23.39 0.56
C LEU A 411 6.18 -23.82 1.43
N PRO A 412 6.94 -24.86 1.01
CA PRO A 412 8.13 -25.30 1.72
C PRO A 412 9.05 -24.12 2.05
N GLU A 413 9.65 -24.13 3.24
CA GLU A 413 10.45 -22.99 3.71
C GLU A 413 11.57 -22.63 2.74
N GLU A 414 12.25 -23.62 2.16
CA GLU A 414 13.29 -23.41 1.14
C GLU A 414 12.74 -22.68 -0.10
N THR A 415 11.53 -23.03 -0.56
CA THR A 415 10.85 -22.32 -1.66
C THR A 415 10.57 -20.87 -1.28
N ARG A 416 10.00 -20.63 -0.10
CA ARG A 416 9.67 -19.26 0.35
C ARG A 416 10.92 -18.41 0.53
N ARG A 417 12.01 -18.99 1.05
CA ARG A 417 13.31 -18.32 1.18
C ARG A 417 13.93 -17.99 -0.17
N ALA A 418 13.88 -18.90 -1.14
CA ALA A 418 14.46 -18.67 -2.46
C ALA A 418 13.73 -17.54 -3.22
N ILE A 419 12.39 -17.56 -3.25
CA ILE A 419 11.59 -16.47 -3.83
C ILE A 419 11.83 -15.16 -3.06
N GLY A 420 11.87 -15.24 -1.72
CA GLY A 420 12.16 -14.09 -0.87
C GLY A 420 13.52 -13.45 -1.15
N ALA A 421 14.54 -14.23 -1.52
CA ALA A 421 15.86 -13.71 -1.89
C ALA A 421 15.85 -12.99 -3.25
N GLU A 422 15.10 -13.50 -4.24
CA GLU A 422 14.91 -12.82 -5.53
C GLU A 422 14.23 -11.46 -5.34
N LEU A 423 13.19 -11.41 -4.51
CA LEU A 423 12.48 -10.18 -4.16
C LEU A 423 13.37 -9.21 -3.36
N GLU A 424 14.12 -9.69 -2.37
CA GLU A 424 15.05 -8.87 -1.59
C GLU A 424 16.10 -8.20 -2.46
N ALA A 425 16.68 -8.93 -3.42
CA ALA A 425 17.64 -8.35 -4.38
C ALA A 425 17.00 -7.24 -5.23
N LYS A 426 15.72 -7.40 -5.61
CA LYS A 426 14.99 -6.35 -6.32
C LYS A 426 14.73 -5.13 -5.45
N PHE A 427 14.30 -5.33 -4.20
CA PHE A 427 14.09 -4.22 -3.27
C PHE A 427 15.40 -3.46 -2.97
N ASP A 428 16.51 -4.18 -2.81
CA ASP A 428 17.85 -3.59 -2.65
C ASP A 428 18.21 -2.68 -3.84
N LEU A 429 18.00 -3.17 -5.07
CA LEU A 429 18.20 -2.37 -6.28
C LEU A 429 17.31 -1.12 -6.28
N LEU A 430 16.03 -1.26 -5.96
CA LEU A 430 15.08 -0.14 -5.96
C LEU A 430 15.41 0.91 -4.91
N PHE A 431 15.80 0.52 -3.70
CA PHE A 431 16.24 1.47 -2.67
C PHE A 431 17.43 2.31 -3.17
N ASN A 432 18.41 1.67 -3.81
CA ASN A 432 19.58 2.37 -4.37
C ASN A 432 19.19 3.28 -5.53
N LYS A 433 18.38 2.80 -6.48
CA LYS A 433 17.96 3.58 -7.65
C LYS A 433 17.09 4.78 -7.28
N LEU A 434 16.19 4.63 -6.31
CA LEU A 434 15.33 5.72 -5.84
C LEU A 434 16.04 6.64 -4.84
N ASN A 435 17.33 6.41 -4.59
CA ASN A 435 18.12 7.05 -3.54
C ASN A 435 17.45 7.01 -2.15
N ALA A 436 16.55 6.05 -1.92
CA ALA A 436 15.82 5.85 -0.68
C ALA A 436 16.68 5.09 0.36
N VAL A 437 17.94 5.47 0.47
CA VAL A 437 18.96 4.87 1.34
C VAL A 437 19.36 5.86 2.43
N ASN A 438 19.74 5.37 3.60
CA ASN A 438 20.23 6.18 4.73
C ASN A 438 19.31 7.34 5.19
N ASN A 439 18.01 7.31 4.86
CA ASN A 439 17.06 8.39 5.15
C ASN A 439 16.26 8.20 6.47
N ARG A 440 16.70 7.27 7.33
CA ARG A 440 16.14 7.12 8.70
C ARG A 440 16.25 8.39 9.53
N GLY A 441 17.27 9.21 9.28
CA GLY A 441 17.45 10.50 9.95
C GLY A 441 16.31 11.48 9.66
N ASP A 442 15.88 11.54 8.40
CA ASP A 442 14.76 12.40 7.97
C ASP A 442 13.46 11.94 8.61
N VAL A 443 13.20 10.63 8.57
CA VAL A 443 12.02 10.03 9.23
C VAL A 443 12.02 10.35 10.72
N LYS A 444 13.14 10.16 11.42
CA LYS A 444 13.23 10.49 12.85
C LYS A 444 12.98 11.96 13.15
N THR A 445 13.39 12.85 12.25
CA THR A 445 13.28 14.30 12.42
C THR A 445 11.85 14.80 12.16
N TYR A 446 11.22 14.29 11.10
CA TYR A 446 9.97 14.84 10.59
C TYR A 446 8.73 14.01 10.88
N VAL A 447 8.85 12.74 11.27
CA VAL A 447 7.70 11.90 11.61
C VAL A 447 7.45 11.94 13.11
N ASN A 448 6.41 12.70 13.47
CA ASN A 448 5.86 12.74 14.82
C ASN A 448 4.43 12.18 14.80
N SER A 449 4.29 10.90 15.11
CA SER A 449 3.00 10.21 15.15
C SER A 449 2.84 9.54 16.50
N ALA A 450 1.68 9.73 17.14
CA ALA A 450 1.35 9.02 18.37
C ALA A 450 1.39 7.50 18.12
N ARG A 451 1.83 6.76 19.15
CA ARG A 451 1.83 5.30 19.15
C ARG A 451 0.51 4.82 19.71
N ILE A 452 -0.37 4.35 18.83
CA ILE A 452 -1.71 3.92 19.21
C ILE A 452 -1.65 2.48 19.77
N ALA A 453 -2.11 2.31 21.01
CA ALA A 453 -2.24 0.98 21.62
C ALA A 453 -3.35 0.19 20.91
N PRO A 454 -3.13 -1.08 20.55
CA PRO A 454 -4.18 -1.89 19.92
C PRO A 454 -5.25 -2.28 20.94
N ASP A 455 -6.52 -2.21 20.54
CA ASP A 455 -7.67 -2.69 21.31
C ASP A 455 -7.98 -4.16 20.94
N PRO A 456 -7.89 -5.11 21.90
CA PRO A 456 -8.23 -6.51 21.65
C PRO A 456 -9.62 -6.72 21.03
N ALA A 457 -10.63 -5.97 21.49
CA ALA A 457 -12.00 -6.11 21.02
C ALA A 457 -12.12 -5.66 19.55
N GLN A 458 -11.43 -4.59 19.18
CA GLN A 458 -11.38 -4.11 17.81
C GLN A 458 -10.65 -5.10 16.89
N GLU A 459 -9.55 -5.72 17.33
CA GLU A 459 -8.84 -6.73 16.54
C GLU A 459 -9.67 -8.00 16.33
N VAL A 460 -10.43 -8.43 17.35
CA VAL A 460 -11.41 -9.53 17.22
C VAL A 460 -12.55 -9.12 16.29
N ALA A 461 -13.03 -7.88 16.36
CA ALA A 461 -14.05 -7.38 15.45
C ALA A 461 -13.57 -7.32 13.98
N GLY A 462 -12.29 -7.02 13.74
CA GLY A 462 -11.68 -6.98 12.41
C GLY A 462 -11.21 -8.34 11.86
N ALA A 463 -11.30 -9.41 12.65
CA ALA A 463 -11.05 -10.80 12.23
C ALA A 463 -12.31 -11.46 11.69
#